data_AF-A0AAU4ETV2-F1
#
_entry.id   AF-A0AAU4ETV2-F1
#
_cell.length_a   1.000
_cell.length_b   1.000
_cell.length_c   1.000
_cell.angle_alpha   90.00
_cell.angle_beta   90.00
_cell.angle_gamma   90.00
#
_symmetry.space_group_name_H-M   'P 1'
#
loop_
_entity.id
_entity.type
_entity.pdbx_description
1 polymer ?
#
loop_
_entity_poly.entity_id
_entity_poly.type
_entity_poly.pdbx_seq_one_letter_code
_entity_poly.pdbx_strand_id
1 'polypeptide(L)' 'MPISPELRAALRALGRSRDEKPDGGDLAAWRERVAEALETLAPLLIFPEDRRRAAAEAAEARAEAARIRTSRPPE' A
#
# COMPACT_ATOMS: atom_id res chain seq x y z
N MET A 1 17.00 -10.23 15.63
CA MET A 1 17.67 -9.35 14.65
C MET A 1 17.09 -7.94 14.78
N PRO A 2 17.92 -6.89 14.86
CA PRO A 2 17.42 -5.52 14.85
C PRO A 2 16.82 -5.18 13.47
N ILE A 3 15.65 -4.53 13.47
CA ILE A 3 14.98 -4.03 12.27
C ILE A 3 15.83 -2.91 11.67
N SER A 4 16.13 -2.96 10.36
CA SER A 4 16.89 -1.88 9.71
C SER A 4 16.12 -0.55 9.78
N PRO A 5 16.81 0.62 9.81
CA PRO A 5 16.15 1.92 9.80
C PRO A 5 15.18 2.10 8.61
N GLU A 6 15.54 1.53 7.45
CA GLU A 6 14.75 1.55 6.22
C GLU A 6 13.47 0.73 6.38
N LEU A 7 13.57 -0.49 6.91
CA LEU A 7 12.42 -1.35 7.18
C LEU A 7 11.47 -0.68 8.20
N ARG A 8 12.02 -0.05 9.24
CA ARG A 8 11.22 0.71 10.21
C ARG A 8 10.57 1.94 9.57
N ALA A 9 11.23 2.63 8.65
CA ALA A 9 10.66 3.75 7.91
C ALA A 9 9.50 3.29 7.00
N ALA A 10 9.70 2.20 6.25
CA ALA A 10 8.69 1.62 5.37
C ALA A 10 7.45 1.14 6.14
N LEU A 11 7.64 0.45 7.28
CA LEU A 11 6.54 0.03 8.15
C LEU A 11 5.75 1.22 8.73
N ARG A 12 6.44 2.30 9.11
CA ARG A 12 5.77 3.53 9.57
C ARG A 12 5.01 4.25 8.45
N ALA A 13 5.57 4.26 7.24
CA ALA A 13 4.87 4.81 6.08
C ALA A 13 3.59 4.03 5.81
N LEU A 14 3.65 2.70 5.79
CA LEU A 14 2.48 1.84 5.63
C LEU A 14 1.44 2.04 6.74
N GLY A 15 1.88 2.14 8.00
CA GLY A 15 0.99 2.41 9.14
C GLY A 15 0.24 3.74 8.98
N ARG A 16 0.96 4.82 8.66
CA ARG A 16 0.34 6.12 8.40
C ARG A 16 -0.63 6.09 7.23
N SER A 17 -0.25 5.47 6.12
CA SER A 17 -1.16 5.31 5.00
C SER A 17 -2.43 4.56 5.40
N ARG A 18 -2.36 3.53 6.25
CA ARG A 18 -3.54 2.80 6.72
C ARG A 18 -4.40 3.58 7.70
N ASP A 19 -3.80 4.32 8.61
CA ASP A 19 -4.52 5.14 9.60
C ASP A 19 -5.20 6.35 8.94
N GLU A 20 -4.61 6.88 7.86
CA GLU A 20 -5.16 7.96 7.05
C GLU A 20 -6.17 7.46 6.00
N LYS A 21 -6.83 6.33 6.27
CA LYS A 21 -7.92 5.84 5.43
C LYS A 21 -9.01 6.93 5.38
N PRO A 22 -9.31 7.47 4.20
CA PRO A 22 -10.28 8.56 4.11
C PRO A 22 -11.70 8.01 4.33
N ASP A 23 -12.46 8.65 5.23
CA ASP A 23 -13.88 8.33 5.45
C ASP A 23 -14.80 8.88 4.34
N GLY A 24 -14.30 9.81 3.52
CA GLY A 24 -15.05 10.40 2.38
C GLY A 24 -14.18 11.09 1.31
N GLY A 25 -12.86 10.89 1.33
CA GLY A 25 -11.91 11.44 0.36
C GLY A 25 -11.62 10.50 -0.82
N ASP A 26 -10.61 10.83 -1.65
CA ASP A 26 -10.23 10.01 -2.80
C ASP A 26 -9.66 8.65 -2.37
N LEU A 27 -10.57 7.67 -2.26
CA LEU A 27 -10.26 6.30 -1.90
C LEU A 27 -9.34 5.63 -2.92
N ALA A 28 -9.41 6.02 -4.20
CA ALA A 28 -8.51 5.49 -5.23
C ALA A 28 -7.07 5.99 -5.01
N ALA A 29 -6.89 7.28 -4.76
CA ALA A 29 -5.59 7.85 -4.43
C ALA A 29 -5.03 7.28 -3.11
N TRP A 30 -5.89 7.01 -2.12
CA TRP A 30 -5.47 6.32 -0.89
C TRP A 30 -4.99 4.90 -1.16
N ARG A 31 -5.73 4.12 -1.96
CA ARG A 31 -5.35 2.76 -2.36
C ARG A 31 -4.01 2.73 -3.11
N GLU A 32 -3.74 3.71 -3.96
CA GLU A 32 -2.44 3.81 -4.63
C GLU A 32 -1.29 4.09 -3.66
N ARG A 33 -1.47 5.02 -2.72
CA ARG A 33 -0.46 5.29 -1.68
C ARG A 33 -0.15 4.03 -0.86
N VAL A 34 -1.16 3.23 -0.55
CA VAL A 34 -0.96 1.93 0.13
C VAL A 34 -0.17 0.97 -0.75
N ALA A 35 -0.47 0.88 -2.05
CA ALA A 35 0.26 0.02 -2.98
C ALA A 35 1.74 0.42 -3.08
N GLU A 36 2.05 1.71 -3.22
CA GLU A 36 3.43 2.22 -3.29
C GLU A 36 4.21 1.94 -2.01
N ALA A 37 3.58 2.09 -0.83
CA ALA A 37 4.19 1.78 0.45
C ALA A 37 4.53 0.28 0.57
N LEU A 38 3.64 -0.60 0.08
CA LEU A 38 3.84 -2.04 0.07
C LEU A 38 4.95 -2.47 -0.90
N GLU A 39 5.05 -1.84 -2.07
CA GLU A 39 6.14 -2.10 -3.02
C GLU A 39 7.49 -1.64 -2.51
N THR A 40 7.53 -0.52 -1.78
CA THR A 40 8.74 -0.04 -1.12
C THR A 40 9.15 -0.97 0.03
N LEU A 41 8.17 -1.56 0.73
CA LEU A 41 8.40 -2.52 1.81
C LEU A 41 8.89 -3.88 1.29
N ALA A 42 8.34 -4.37 0.18
CA ALA A 42 8.61 -5.71 -0.37
C ALA A 42 10.11 -6.07 -0.49
N PRO A 43 11.01 -5.24 -1.07
CA PRO A 43 12.43 -5.59 -1.18
C PRO A 43 13.15 -5.62 0.17
N LEU A 44 12.62 -4.94 1.21
CA LEU A 44 13.21 -4.86 2.54
C LEU A 44 12.83 -6.05 3.43
N LEU A 45 11.84 -6.84 3.04
CA LEU A 45 11.42 -8.03 3.79
C LEU A 45 12.45 -9.15 3.62
N ILE A 46 12.78 -9.81 4.72
CA ILE A 46 13.82 -10.85 4.75
C ILE A 46 13.31 -12.14 4.11
N PHE A 47 12.03 -12.48 4.34
CA PHE A 47 11.45 -13.73 3.88
C PHE A 47 10.80 -13.55 2.50
N PRO A 48 11.13 -14.40 1.51
CA PRO A 48 10.52 -14.36 0.18
C PRO A 48 8.99 -14.45 0.21
N GLU A 49 8.43 -15.22 1.14
CA GLU A 49 6.98 -15.34 1.38
C GLU A 49 6.35 -13.96 1.63
N ASP A 50 6.94 -13.18 2.53
CA ASP A 50 6.45 -11.85 2.90
C ASP A 50 6.61 -10.86 1.73
N ARG A 51 7.66 -11.01 0.90
CA ARG A 51 7.81 -10.22 -0.34
C ARG A 51 6.65 -10.47 -1.30
N ARG A 52 6.31 -11.75 -1.52
CA ARG A 52 5.19 -12.13 -2.40
C ARG A 52 3.88 -11.60 -1.87
N ARG A 53 3.65 -11.69 -0.56
CA ARG A 53 2.45 -11.16 0.08
C ARG A 53 2.35 -9.64 -0.07
N ALA A 54 3.42 -8.91 0.21
CA ALA A 54 3.45 -7.45 0.03
C ALA A 54 3.19 -7.05 -1.43
N ALA A 55 3.79 -7.76 -2.40
CA ALA A 55 3.54 -7.52 -3.82
C ALA A 55 2.09 -7.84 -4.25
N ALA A 56 1.52 -8.93 -3.72
CA ALA A 56 0.13 -9.29 -3.98
C ALA A 56 -0.84 -8.24 -3.40
N GLU A 57 -0.62 -7.82 -2.16
CA GLU A 57 -1.42 -6.76 -1.53
C GLU A 57 -1.29 -5.42 -2.28
N ALA A 58 -0.10 -5.08 -2.80
CA ALA A 58 0.09 -3.89 -3.63
C ALA A 58 -0.69 -3.97 -4.94
N ALA A 59 -0.66 -5.14 -5.60
CA ALA A 59 -1.40 -5.36 -6.84
C ALA A 59 -2.92 -5.28 -6.61
N GLU A 60 -3.43 -5.87 -5.52
CA GLU A 60 -4.84 -5.77 -5.15
C GLU A 60 -5.25 -4.33 -4.84
N ALA A 61 -4.41 -3.58 -4.12
CA ALA A 61 -4.68 -2.17 -3.82
C ALA A 61 -4.78 -1.33 -5.10
N ARG A 62 -3.89 -1.54 -6.08
CA ARG A 62 -3.98 -0.86 -7.39
C ARG A 62 -5.20 -1.30 -8.20
N ALA A 63 -5.52 -2.59 -8.20
CA ALA A 63 -6.71 -3.09 -8.89
C ALA A 63 -7.97 -2.43 -8.32
N GLU A 64 -8.05 -2.28 -6.99
CA GLU A 64 -9.16 -1.60 -6.34
C GLU A 64 -9.19 -0.10 -6.65
N ALA A 65 -8.04 0.58 -6.66
CA ALA A 65 -7.97 1.99 -7.09
C ALA A 65 -8.50 2.17 -8.52
N ALA A 66 -8.08 1.30 -9.44
CA ALA A 66 -8.53 1.32 -10.82
C ALA A 66 -10.05 1.08 -10.94
N ARG A 67 -10.58 0.12 -10.17
CA ARG A 67 -12.03 -0.13 -10.10
C ARG A 67 -12.79 1.10 -9.61
N ILE A 68 -12.35 1.72 -8.51
CA ILE A 68 -13.00 2.91 -7.94
C ILE A 68 -13.05 4.04 -8.98
N ARG A 69 -11.96 4.28 -9.71
CA ARG A 69 -11.92 5.30 -10.76
C ARG A 69 -12.82 4.98 -11.94
N THR A 70 -12.92 3.71 -12.31
CA THR A 70 -13.77 3.25 -13.42
C THR A 70 -15.25 3.23 -13.03
N SER A 71 -15.56 3.03 -11.75
CA SER A 71 -16.92 3.04 -11.20
C SER A 71 -17.44 4.43 -10.83
N ARG A 72 -16.58 5.46 -10.80
CA ARG A 72 -17.00 6.85 -10.62
C ARG A 72 -17.60 7.34 -11.94
N PRO A 73 -18.92 7.62 -12.03
CA PRO A 73 -19.48 8.20 -13.25
C PRO A 73 -18.90 9.62 -13.44
N PRO A 74 -18.74 10.09 -14.70
CA PRO A 74 -18.48 11.51 -14.93
C PRO A 74 -19.68 12.31 -14.38
N GLU A 75 -19.40 13.30 -13.52
CA GLU A 75 -20.39 14.30 -13.09
C GLU A 75 -20.82 15.20 -14.25
#